data_AF-A0A1S1U5X9-F1
#
_entry.id   AF-A0A1S1U5X9-F1
#
_cell.length_a   1.000
_cell.length_b   1.000
_cell.length_c   1.000
_cell.angle_alpha   90.00
_cell.angle_beta   90.00
_cell.angle_gamma   90.00
#
_symmetry.space_group_name_H-M   'P 1'
#
loop_
_entity.id
_entity.type
_entity.pdbx_description
1 polymer ?
#
loop_
_entity_poly.entity_id
_entity_poly.type
_entity_poly.pdbx_seq_one_letter_code
_entity_poly.pdbx_strand_id
1 'polypeptide(L)'
;MSNLPRVEVTNHTLASGQSVTTNTTPNSIALSIASSDSNNQTGIAFQFQGRTTYWNPSVSTGFTTAKLASDTGNGVVTWKAGLTVTYSPQSTGLYNVLLSGDIVDSGTLYTYTGFVLATFTSNSQ
;
A
#
# COMPACT_ATOMS: atom_id res chain seq x y z
N MET A 1 19.29 -41.32 16.83
CA MET A 1 18.37 -40.83 15.80
C MET A 1 17.81 -39.50 16.28
N SER A 2 18.25 -38.39 15.69
CA SER A 2 17.91 -37.03 16.14
C SER A 2 16.75 -36.48 15.30
N ASN A 3 15.61 -36.21 15.94
CA ASN A 3 14.48 -35.51 15.32
C ASN A 3 14.74 -34.01 15.42
N LEU A 4 15.22 -33.40 14.34
CA LEU A 4 15.23 -31.95 14.22
C LEU A 4 13.80 -31.44 13.98
N PRO A 5 13.37 -30.34 14.61
CA PRO A 5 12.06 -29.76 14.33
C PRO A 5 12.02 -29.25 12.89
N ARG A 6 11.04 -29.74 12.12
CA ARG A 6 10.73 -29.23 10.79
C ARG A 6 10.22 -27.80 10.94
N VAL A 7 11.01 -26.82 10.51
CA VAL A 7 10.55 -25.45 10.31
C VAL A 7 9.57 -25.50 9.13
N GLU A 8 8.28 -25.47 9.41
CA GLU A 8 7.28 -25.23 8.39
C GLU A 8 7.42 -23.76 7.96
N VAL A 9 8.09 -23.54 6.83
CA VAL A 9 7.95 -22.29 6.10
C VAL A 9 6.53 -22.31 5.53
N THR A 10 5.58 -21.76 6.29
CA THR A 10 4.27 -21.45 5.74
C THR A 10 4.50 -20.35 4.71
N ASN A 11 4.71 -20.74 3.47
CA ASN A 11 4.50 -19.84 2.34
C ASN A 11 3.03 -19.43 2.43
N HIS A 12 2.76 -18.29 3.04
CA HIS A 12 1.47 -17.63 2.93
C HIS A 12 1.37 -17.19 1.48
N THR A 13 0.97 -18.12 0.61
CA THR A 13 0.48 -17.81 -0.71
C THR A 13 -0.77 -16.98 -0.48
N LEU A 14 -0.63 -15.66 -0.47
CA LEU A 14 -1.76 -14.74 -0.52
C LEU A 14 -2.54 -15.17 -1.77
N ALA A 15 -3.73 -15.76 -1.60
CA ALA A 15 -4.61 -15.95 -2.75
C ALA A 15 -4.75 -14.57 -3.40
N SER A 16 -4.57 -14.47 -4.72
CA SER A 16 -4.46 -13.17 -5.40
C SER A 16 -5.68 -12.32 -5.04
N GLY A 17 -5.51 -11.39 -4.11
CA GLY A 17 -6.63 -10.54 -3.72
C GLY A 17 -6.87 -9.51 -4.80
N GLN A 18 -8.00 -8.83 -4.67
CA GLN A 18 -8.39 -7.77 -5.59
C GLN A 18 -7.28 -6.71 -5.66
N SER A 19 -6.96 -6.29 -6.88
CA SER A 19 -5.95 -5.24 -7.12
C SER A 19 -6.61 -4.01 -7.71
N VAL A 20 -6.22 -2.84 -7.24
CA VAL A 20 -6.66 -1.54 -7.77
C VAL A 20 -5.43 -0.72 -8.10
N THR A 21 -5.39 -0.18 -9.32
CA THR A 21 -4.38 0.77 -9.76
C THR A 21 -4.98 2.16 -9.80
N THR A 22 -4.33 3.11 -9.12
CA THR A 22 -4.76 4.51 -9.07
C THR A 22 -3.63 5.41 -9.52
N ASN A 23 -3.88 6.26 -10.51
CA ASN A 23 -2.94 7.30 -10.89
C ASN A 23 -2.87 8.32 -9.76
N THR A 24 -1.68 8.49 -9.17
CA THR A 24 -1.46 9.52 -8.15
C THR A 24 -1.07 10.82 -8.84
N THR A 25 -0.16 10.80 -9.80
CA THR A 25 0.23 11.95 -10.63
C THR A 25 0.37 11.52 -12.10
N PRO A 26 0.64 12.42 -13.07
CA PRO A 26 0.82 12.02 -14.47
C PRO A 26 1.87 10.93 -14.71
N ASN A 27 2.96 10.92 -13.94
CA ASN A 27 4.03 9.94 -14.06
C ASN A 27 4.08 8.90 -12.92
N SER A 28 3.11 8.89 -12.01
CA SER A 28 3.10 7.97 -10.86
C SER A 28 1.77 7.28 -10.64
N ILE A 29 1.84 6.02 -10.21
CA ILE A 29 0.68 5.23 -9.80
C ILE A 29 0.90 4.63 -8.42
N ALA A 30 -0.21 4.29 -7.76
CA ALA A 30 -0.24 3.37 -6.63
C ALA A 30 -0.99 2.10 -7.03
N LEU A 31 -0.32 0.95 -6.96
CA LEU A 31 -0.93 -0.36 -7.12
C LEU A 31 -1.22 -0.94 -5.73
N SER A 32 -2.49 -1.04 -5.37
CA SER A 32 -2.94 -1.61 -4.09
C SER A 32 -3.43 -3.04 -4.31
N ILE A 33 -2.96 -3.99 -3.50
CA ILE A 33 -3.30 -5.41 -3.58
C ILE A 33 -3.74 -5.86 -2.19
N ALA A 34 -5.03 -6.13 -2.04
CA ALA A 34 -5.57 -6.70 -0.82
C ALA A 34 -5.13 -8.17 -0.68
N SER A 35 -4.99 -8.65 0.53
CA SER A 35 -4.91 -10.07 0.84
C SER A 35 -6.31 -10.65 1.06
N SER A 36 -6.39 -11.98 1.09
CA SER A 36 -7.60 -12.72 1.45
C SER A 36 -7.60 -13.18 2.92
N ASP A 37 -6.66 -12.71 3.74
CA ASP A 37 -6.59 -13.06 5.16
C ASP A 37 -7.48 -12.14 6.02
N SER A 38 -7.74 -12.57 7.26
CA SER A 38 -8.63 -11.88 8.20
C SER A 38 -8.04 -10.57 8.76
N ASN A 39 -6.75 -10.32 8.57
CA ASN A 39 -6.09 -9.08 8.96
C ASN A 39 -6.28 -7.97 7.90
N ASN A 40 -6.88 -8.29 6.75
CA ASN A 40 -7.07 -7.38 5.62
C ASN A 40 -5.78 -6.68 5.19
N GLN A 41 -4.67 -7.41 5.20
CA GLN A 41 -3.40 -6.82 4.82
C GLN A 41 -3.45 -6.35 3.36
N THR A 42 -3.15 -5.08 3.13
CA THR A 42 -3.00 -4.53 1.79
C THR A 42 -1.57 -4.10 1.57
N GLY A 43 -0.94 -4.62 0.52
CA GLY A 43 0.31 -4.09 0.00
C GLY A 43 0.04 -2.97 -1.00
N ILE A 44 0.83 -1.90 -0.94
CA ILE A 44 0.74 -0.79 -1.87
C ILE A 44 2.11 -0.61 -2.50
N ALA A 45 2.19 -0.57 -3.83
CA ALA A 45 3.41 -0.25 -4.55
C ALA A 45 3.26 1.12 -5.24
N PHE A 46 4.04 2.10 -4.79
CA PHE A 46 4.15 3.39 -5.46
C PHE A 46 5.19 3.29 -6.56
N GLN A 47 4.75 3.50 -7.80
CA GLN A 47 5.52 3.22 -8.99
C GLN A 47 5.65 4.43 -9.89
N PHE A 48 6.84 4.62 -10.46
CA PHE A 48 7.04 5.51 -11.59
C PHE A 48 6.59 4.80 -12.87
N GLN A 49 5.62 5.40 -13.57
CA GLN A 49 5.04 4.92 -14.84
C GLN A 49 4.60 3.43 -14.80
N GLY A 50 4.21 2.94 -13.63
CA GLY A 50 3.82 1.54 -13.42
C GLY A 50 4.93 0.51 -13.63
N ARG A 51 6.20 0.92 -13.54
CA ARG A 51 7.37 0.05 -13.83
C ARG A 51 8.28 -0.12 -12.62
N THR A 52 8.75 1.00 -12.06
CA THR A 52 9.74 0.98 -10.99
C THR A 52 9.08 1.35 -9.67
N THR A 53 9.08 0.42 -8.71
CA THR A 53 8.59 0.66 -7.36
C THR A 53 9.63 1.39 -6.53
N TYR A 54 9.25 2.51 -5.91
CA TYR A 54 10.14 3.31 -5.04
C TYR A 54 9.77 3.23 -3.56
N TRP A 55 8.50 2.96 -3.27
CA TRP A 55 8.02 2.74 -1.91
C TRP A 55 6.92 1.68 -1.92
N ASN A 56 7.03 0.71 -1.02
CA ASN A 56 6.16 -0.48 -0.97
C ASN A 56 5.59 -0.73 0.45
N PRO A 57 4.80 0.19 1.02
CA PRO A 57 4.23 -0.02 2.34
C PRO A 57 3.16 -1.11 2.35
N SER A 58 2.84 -1.60 3.55
CA SER A 58 1.64 -2.37 3.81
C SER A 58 0.84 -1.75 4.95
N VAL A 59 -0.48 -1.93 4.92
CA VAL A 59 -1.39 -1.58 6.01
C VAL A 59 -2.35 -2.73 6.27
N SER A 60 -2.87 -2.83 7.48
CA SER A 60 -3.80 -3.89 7.91
C SER A 60 -4.62 -3.42 9.12
N THR A 61 -5.49 -4.27 9.65
CA THR A 61 -6.21 -3.96 10.90
C THR A 61 -5.26 -3.87 12.10
N GLY A 62 -4.16 -4.64 12.12
CA GLY A 62 -3.12 -4.58 13.16
C GLY A 62 -2.02 -3.53 12.93
N PHE A 63 -1.86 -3.02 11.71
CA PHE A 63 -0.90 -1.98 11.36
C PHE A 63 -1.56 -0.96 10.44
N THR A 64 -2.27 -0.01 11.04
CA THR A 64 -3.20 0.83 10.29
C THR A 64 -2.53 1.93 9.48
N THR A 65 -1.27 2.29 9.78
CA THR A 65 -0.63 3.45 9.19
C THR A 65 0.82 3.17 8.84
N ALA A 66 1.18 3.33 7.57
CA ALA A 66 2.53 3.30 7.08
C ALA A 66 2.97 4.71 6.68
N LYS A 67 4.14 5.17 7.15
CA LYS A 67 4.69 6.50 6.86
C LYS A 67 6.04 6.37 6.17
N LEU A 68 6.23 7.10 5.08
CA LEU A 68 7.50 7.18 4.38
C LEU A 68 8.51 7.99 5.21
N ALA A 69 9.64 7.39 5.56
CA ALA A 69 10.61 7.97 6.47
C ALA A 69 11.50 9.06 5.83
N SER A 70 11.79 8.93 4.53
CA SER A 70 12.65 9.84 3.78
C SER A 70 12.12 9.99 2.36
N ASP A 71 12.46 11.11 1.71
CA ASP A 71 12.17 11.29 0.29
C ASP A 71 12.71 10.11 -0.52
N THR A 72 11.91 9.62 -1.47
CA THR A 72 12.32 8.57 -2.40
C THR A 72 11.76 8.86 -3.78
N GLY A 73 12.46 8.44 -4.83
CA GLY A 73 12.05 8.70 -6.20
C GLY A 73 13.21 8.83 -7.18
N ASN A 74 12.95 9.55 -8.25
CA ASN A 74 13.92 9.86 -9.31
C ASN A 74 13.85 11.35 -9.68
N GLY A 75 14.55 11.73 -10.75
CA GLY A 75 14.56 13.11 -11.24
C GLY A 75 13.24 13.64 -11.80
N VAL A 76 12.19 12.80 -11.88
CA VAL A 76 10.86 13.16 -12.38
C VAL A 76 9.84 13.14 -11.25
N VAL A 77 9.72 12.02 -10.53
CA VAL A 77 8.77 11.84 -9.43
C VAL A 77 9.52 11.66 -8.12
N THR A 78 9.14 12.41 -7.09
CA THR A 78 9.60 12.23 -5.71
C THR A 78 8.41 12.11 -4.78
N TRP A 79 8.29 10.98 -4.10
CA TRP A 79 7.38 10.81 -2.96
C TRP A 79 8.06 11.38 -1.72
N LYS A 80 7.43 12.36 -1.07
CA LYS A 80 8.06 13.13 0.00
C LYS A 80 8.00 12.41 1.34
N ALA A 81 9.03 12.59 2.15
CA ALA A 81 9.05 12.14 3.54
C ALA A 81 7.78 12.61 4.26
N GLY A 82 7.17 11.71 5.02
CA GLY A 82 5.89 11.96 5.68
C GLY A 82 4.65 11.59 4.85
N LEU A 83 4.79 11.23 3.58
CA LEU A 83 3.72 10.58 2.83
C LEU A 83 3.24 9.34 3.60
N THR A 84 1.93 9.23 3.76
CA THR A 84 1.31 8.28 4.68
C THR A 84 0.21 7.50 3.95
N VAL A 85 0.20 6.18 4.15
CA VAL A 85 -0.90 5.30 3.76
C VAL A 85 -1.62 4.82 5.00
N THR A 86 -2.95 4.89 5.01
CA THR A 86 -3.77 4.49 6.16
C THR A 86 -4.87 3.51 5.76
N TYR A 87 -4.99 2.42 6.52
CA TYR A 87 -6.16 1.55 6.53
C TYR A 87 -7.30 2.23 7.29
N SER A 88 -8.47 2.35 6.65
CA SER A 88 -9.66 2.97 7.24
C SER A 88 -10.87 2.04 7.08
N PRO A 89 -11.31 1.34 8.14
CA PRO A 89 -12.50 0.51 8.08
C PRO A 89 -13.76 1.36 7.85
N GLN A 90 -14.76 0.77 7.20
CA GLN A 90 -16.08 1.36 6.94
C GLN A 90 -17.16 0.51 7.63
N SER A 91 -18.28 1.12 8.01
CA SER A 91 -19.39 0.40 8.66
C SER A 91 -20.10 -0.62 7.75
N THR A 92 -19.81 -0.60 6.45
CA THR A 92 -20.47 -1.43 5.41
C THR A 92 -19.76 -2.77 5.16
N GLY A 93 -18.78 -3.14 5.98
CA GLY A 93 -17.95 -4.33 5.73
C GLY A 93 -16.90 -4.11 4.62
N LEU A 94 -16.60 -2.85 4.31
CA LEU A 94 -15.52 -2.44 3.41
C LEU A 94 -14.40 -1.77 4.22
N TYR A 95 -13.26 -1.56 3.59
CA TYR A 95 -12.24 -0.64 4.08
C TYR A 95 -11.61 0.13 2.93
N ASN A 96 -11.16 1.35 3.25
CA ASN A 96 -10.41 2.20 2.34
C ASN A 96 -8.92 2.15 2.66
N VAL A 97 -8.12 2.31 1.62
CA VAL A 97 -6.69 2.64 1.70
C VAL A 97 -6.54 4.10 1.31
N LEU A 98 -6.11 4.92 2.26
CA LEU A 98 -6.07 6.37 2.14
C LEU A 98 -4.62 6.88 2.02
N LEU A 99 -4.37 7.82 1.13
CA LEU A 99 -3.12 8.54 0.95
C LEU A 99 -3.20 9.94 1.54
N SER A 100 -2.18 10.36 2.28
CA SER A 100 -2.00 11.75 2.71
C SER A 100 -0.54 12.16 2.66
N GLY A 101 -0.27 13.43 2.37
CA GLY A 101 1.08 13.98 2.20
C GLY A 101 1.37 14.36 0.76
N ASP A 102 2.65 14.49 0.41
CA ASP A 102 3.06 15.19 -0.81
C ASP A 102 3.79 14.27 -1.81
N ILE A 103 3.52 14.50 -3.09
CA ILE A 103 4.26 13.94 -4.22
C ILE A 103 4.67 15.10 -5.12
N VAL A 104 5.95 15.16 -5.50
CA VAL A 104 6.43 16.10 -6.53
C VAL A 104 6.57 15.33 -7.84
N ASP A 105 5.95 15.82 -8.90
CA ASP A 105 6.06 15.24 -10.24
C ASP A 105 6.39 16.33 -11.26
N SER A 106 7.53 16.19 -11.93
CA SER A 106 8.03 17.14 -12.93
C SER A 106 8.09 18.57 -12.39
N GLY A 107 8.48 18.72 -11.12
CA GLY A 107 8.56 19.99 -10.38
C GLY A 107 7.21 20.51 -9.84
N THR A 108 6.09 19.87 -10.15
CA THR A 108 4.77 20.24 -9.62
C THR A 108 4.49 19.49 -8.31
N LEU A 109 4.09 20.22 -7.26
CA LEU A 109 3.70 19.65 -5.97
C LEU A 109 2.23 19.23 -5.99
N TYR A 110 1.97 17.99 -5.60
CA TYR A 110 0.64 17.42 -5.39
C TYR A 110 0.48 17.05 -3.92
N THR A 111 -0.46 17.68 -3.23
CA THR A 111 -0.76 17.44 -1.82
C THR A 111 -2.07 16.67 -1.68
N TYR A 112 -2.03 15.57 -0.94
CA TYR A 112 -3.18 14.72 -0.67
C TYR A 112 -3.59 14.79 0.80
N THR A 113 -4.90 14.74 1.03
CA THR A 113 -5.49 14.60 2.36
C THR A 113 -6.61 13.58 2.27
N GLY A 114 -6.38 12.38 2.82
CA GLY A 114 -7.37 11.30 2.82
C GLY A 114 -7.79 10.81 1.42
N PHE A 115 -6.92 10.91 0.42
CA PHE A 115 -7.24 10.49 -0.95
C PHE A 115 -7.38 8.98 -1.04
N VAL A 116 -8.49 8.49 -1.59
CA VAL A 116 -8.75 7.04 -1.66
C VAL A 116 -7.93 6.42 -2.79
N LEU A 117 -6.97 5.56 -2.42
CA LEU A 117 -6.21 4.75 -3.38
C LEU A 117 -6.99 3.52 -3.82
N ALA A 118 -7.71 2.90 -2.89
CA ALA A 118 -8.50 1.70 -3.14
C ALA A 118 -9.57 1.52 -2.06
N THR A 119 -10.62 0.79 -2.42
CA THR A 119 -11.64 0.28 -1.51
C THR A 119 -11.76 -1.22 -1.73
N PHE A 120 -11.74 -1.99 -0.65
CA PHE A 120 -11.84 -3.45 -0.68
C PHE A 120 -12.88 -3.95 0.31
N THR A 121 -13.36 -5.17 0.10
CA THR A 121 -14.18 -5.88 1.08
C THR A 121 -13.31 -6.28 2.27
N SER A 122 -13.83 -6.09 3.48
CA SER A 122 -13.22 -6.57 4.71
C SER A 122 -13.50 -8.06 4.90
N ASN A 123 -12.46 -8.84 5.15
CA ASN A 123 -12.55 -10.26 5.50
C ASN A 123 -12.69 -10.49 7.01
N SER A 124 -12.76 -9.41 7.81
CA SER A 124 -13.06 -9.50 9.24
C SER A 124 -14.49 -10.04 9.40
N GLN A 125 -14.61 -11.30 9.82
CA GLN A 125 -15.87 -11.86 10.30
C GLN A 125 -16.32 -11.17 11.60
#